data_AF-A0A6V8L3J4-F1
#
_entry.id   AF-A0A6V8L3J4-F1
#
_cell.length_a   1.000
_cell.length_b   1.000
_cell.length_c   1.000
_cell.angle_alpha   90.00
_cell.angle_beta   90.00
_cell.angle_gamma   90.00
#
_symmetry.space_group_name_H-M   'P 1'
#
loop_
_entity.id
_entity.type
_entity.pdbx_description
1 polymer ?
#
loop_
_entity_poly.entity_id
_entity_poly.type
_entity_poly.pdbx_seq_one_letter_code
_entity_poly.pdbx_strand_id
1 'polypeptide(L)' 'MTEDDFIALFRDHGGFPMSICRHVDERDEPVERAETVYSVLLDLDRRRFGIAAGPPCQHEYAFTSLE' A
#
# COMPACT_ATOMS: atom_id res chain seq x y z
N MET A 1 -16.49 5.39 6.83
CA MET A 1 -15.07 5.31 6.44
C MET A 1 -14.92 6.05 5.13
N THR A 2 -13.91 6.90 5.04
CA THR A 2 -13.53 7.70 3.88
C THR A 2 -12.38 7.03 3.13
N GLU A 3 -12.03 7.56 1.96
CA GLU A 3 -10.82 7.15 1.23
C GLU A 3 -9.56 7.28 2.09
N ASP A 4 -9.43 8.39 2.84
CA ASP A 4 -8.30 8.64 3.72
C ASP A 4 -8.19 7.60 4.85
N ASP A 5 -9.32 7.09 5.35
CA ASP A 5 -9.32 6.03 6.37
C ASP A 5 -8.68 4.74 5.81
N PHE A 6 -8.97 4.39 4.56
CA PHE A 6 -8.38 3.22 3.91
C PHE A 6 -6.91 3.44 3.54
N ILE A 7 -6.54 4.64 3.07
CA ILE A 7 -5.14 4.99 2.81
C ILE A 7 -4.32 4.92 4.10
N ALA A 8 -4.86 5.42 5.22
CA ALA A 8 -4.21 5.31 6.52
C ALA A 8 -4.02 3.85 6.96
N LEU A 9 -5.04 2.99 6.76
CA LEU A 9 -4.94 1.57 7.05
C LEU A 9 -3.84 0.87 6.23
N PHE A 10 -3.73 1.19 4.94
CA PHE A 10 -2.68 0.60 4.09
C PHE A 10 -1.28 1.12 4.42
N ARG A 11 -1.17 2.26 5.11
CA ARG A 11 0.08 2.82 5.63
C ARG A 11 0.44 2.32 7.03
N ASP A 12 -0.35 1.41 7.60
CA ASP A 12 -0.11 0.92 8.96
C ASP A 12 1.21 0.16 9.09
N HIS A 13 1.90 0.43 10.20
CA HIS A 13 3.19 -0.17 10.59
C HIS A 13 3.10 -1.00 11.88
N GLY A 14 1.90 -1.44 12.26
CA GLY A 14 1.74 -2.39 13.35
C GLY A 14 2.50 -3.69 13.04
N GLY A 15 3.56 -3.97 13.80
CA GLY A 15 4.41 -5.15 13.59
C GLY A 15 5.58 -4.95 12.62
N PHE A 16 6.02 -3.70 12.38
CA PHE A 16 7.18 -3.39 11.54
C PHE A 16 8.40 -4.31 11.81
N PRO A 17 9.08 -4.84 10.77
CA PRO A 17 8.87 -4.56 9.33
C PRO A 17 7.76 -5.41 8.68
N MET A 18 7.22 -6.39 9.41
CA MET A 18 6.19 -7.35 8.97
C MET A 18 4.76 -6.81 9.13
N SER A 19 4.55 -5.55 8.77
CA SER A 19 3.28 -4.82 8.88
C SER A 19 2.42 -4.89 7.61
N ILE A 20 1.24 -4.27 7.61
CA ILE A 20 0.41 -4.08 6.41
C ILE A 20 1.21 -3.32 5.34
N CYS A 21 1.79 -2.17 5.71
CA CYS A 21 2.83 -1.54 4.92
C CYS A 21 4.16 -2.27 5.20
N ARG A 22 4.35 -3.43 4.58
CA ARG A 22 5.53 -4.27 4.77
C ARG A 22 6.77 -3.58 4.20
N HIS A 23 7.89 -3.69 4.92
CA HIS A 23 9.20 -3.25 4.47
C HIS A 23 10.21 -4.40 4.50
N VAL A 24 11.31 -4.23 3.78
CA VAL A 24 12.43 -5.16 3.79
C VAL A 24 12.95 -5.33 5.23
N ASP A 25 13.08 -6.58 5.66
CA ASP A 25 13.82 -6.94 6.87
C ASP A 25 15.23 -7.38 6.48
N GLU A 26 16.25 -6.63 6.89
CA GLU A 26 17.63 -6.97 6.56
C GLU A 26 18.13 -8.24 7.28
N ARG A 27 17.40 -8.71 8.29
CA ARG A 27 17.70 -9.96 9.02
C ARG A 27 17.35 -11.21 8.20
N ASP A 28 16.46 -11.08 7.22
CA ASP A 28 16.09 -12.17 6.32
C ASP A 28 17.18 -12.36 5.23
N GLU A 29 17.33 -13.61 4.78
CA GLU A 29 18.17 -13.92 3.63
C GLU A 29 17.71 -13.13 2.40
N PRO A 30 18.60 -12.63 1.53
CA PRO A 30 18.24 -11.72 0.44
C PRO A 30 17.11 -12.21 -0.48
N VAL A 31 16.98 -13.54 -0.67
CA VAL A 31 15.94 -14.16 -1.49
C VAL A 31 14.57 -14.23 -0.80
N GLU A 32 14.54 -14.12 0.53
CA GLU A 32 13.33 -14.19 1.36
C GLU A 32 12.79 -12.80 1.72
N ARG A 33 13.58 -11.74 1.49
CA ARG A 33 13.17 -10.36 1.72
C ARG A 33 11.96 -9.99 0.88
N ALA A 34 10.94 -9.43 1.53
CA ALA A 34 9.73 -8.99 0.89
C ALA A 34 9.29 -7.62 1.40
N GLU A 35 8.65 -6.86 0.53
CA GLU A 35 8.16 -5.49 0.75
C GLU A 35 6.84 -5.30 -0.01
N THR A 36 6.01 -4.34 0.42
CA THR A 36 4.85 -3.91 -0.37
C THR A 36 5.31 -3.27 -1.68
N VAL A 37 5.13 -3.98 -2.79
CA VAL A 37 5.54 -3.54 -4.14
C VAL A 37 4.53 -2.62 -4.83
N TYR A 38 3.26 -2.69 -4.44
CA TYR A 38 2.22 -1.76 -4.83
C TYR A 38 1.07 -1.82 -3.83
N SER A 39 0.25 -0.77 -3.79
CA SER A 39 -1.03 -0.77 -3.08
C SER A 39 -2.12 -0.20 -4.00
N VAL A 40 -3.30 -0.81 -3.98
CA VAL A 40 -4.43 -0.44 -4.84
C VAL A 40 -5.65 -0.12 -3.98
N LEU A 41 -6.28 1.03 -4.23
CA LEU A 41 -7.57 1.39 -3.66
C LEU A 41 -8.62 1.43 -4.77
N LEU A 42 -9.64 0.59 -4.66
CA LEU A 42 -10.76 0.52 -5.61
C LEU A 42 -11.96 1.28 -5.04
N ASP A 43 -12.33 2.39 -5.68
CA ASP A 43 -13.55 3.13 -5.36
C ASP A 43 -14.62 2.74 -6.38
N LEU A 44 -15.49 1.82 -5.95
CA LEU A 44 -16.53 1.24 -6.79
C LEU A 44 -17.69 2.20 -7.03
N ASP A 45 -17.97 3.11 -6.10
CA ASP A 45 -19.04 4.10 -6.22
C ASP A 45 -18.71 5.11 -7.33
N ARG A 46 -17.44 5.54 -7.40
CA ARG A 46 -16.95 6.47 -8.43
C ARG A 46 -16.37 5.78 -9.66
N ARG A 47 -16.35 4.44 -9.69
CA ARG A 47 -15.72 3.61 -10.72
C ARG A 47 -14.30 4.11 -11.04
N ARG A 48 -13.44 4.23 -10.01
CA ARG A 48 -12.04 4.64 -10.16
C ARG A 48 -11.14 3.77 -9.31
N PHE A 49 -9.85 3.77 -9.63
CA PHE A 49 -8.85 3.13 -8.78
C PHE A 49 -7.64 4.04 -8.58
N GLY A 50 -7.04 3.96 -7.40
CA GLY A 50 -5.77 4.58 -7.06
C GLY A 50 -4.68 3.52 -6.95
N ILE A 51 -3.49 3.80 -7.46
CA ILE A 51 -2.30 2.95 -7.26
C ILE A 51 -1.18 3.78 -6.61
N ALA A 52 -0.59 3.24 -5.55
CA ALA A 52 0.73 3.64 -5.07
C ALA A 52 1.76 2.61 -5.56
N ALA A 53 2.78 3.06 -6.30
CA ALA A 53 3.78 2.21 -6.96
C ALA A 53 4.95 1.83 -6.03
N GLY A 54 4.61 1.31 -4.85
CA GLY A 54 5.54 0.92 -3.79
C GLY A 54 4.84 0.95 -2.43
N PRO A 55 5.59 0.96 -1.31
CA PRO A 55 5.00 1.11 0.01
C PRO A 55 4.20 2.41 0.08
N PRO A 56 2.89 2.37 0.42
CA PRO A 56 2.03 3.55 0.35
C PRO A 56 2.43 4.63 1.37
N CYS A 57 3.26 4.33 2.37
CA CYS A 57 3.85 5.32 3.27
C CYS A 57 4.92 6.21 2.59
N GLN A 58 5.50 5.74 1.48
CA GLN A 58 6.55 6.41 0.71
C GLN A 58 6.09 6.81 -0.71
N HIS A 59 4.94 6.32 -1.14
CA HIS A 59 4.40 6.53 -2.49
C HIS A 59 2.97 7.07 -2.40
N GLU A 60 2.67 8.09 -3.20
CA GLU A 60 1.33 8.65 -3.30
C GLU A 60 0.43 7.80 -4.21
N TYR A 61 -0.89 7.87 -3.98
CA TYR A 61 -1.87 7.24 -4.86
C TYR A 61 -2.14 8.11 -6.08
N ALA A 62 -1.89 7.57 -7.27
CA ALA A 62 -2.36 8.14 -8.52
C ALA A 62 -3.72 7.51 -8.88
N PHE A 63 -4.76 8.34 -9.00
CA PHE A 63 -6.12 7.89 -9.31
C PHE A 63 -6.46 8.01 -10.79
N THR A 64 -7.14 6.99 -11.33
CA THR A 64 -7.72 7.01 -12.67
C THR A 64 -9.11 6.39 -12.68
N SER A 65 -9.99 6.87 -13.57
CA SER A 65 -11.32 6.32 -13.78
C SER A 65 -11.26 5.01 -14.57
N LEU A 66 -12.24 4.15 -14.33
CA LEU A 66 -12.51 2.93 -15.09
C LEU A 66 -13.62 3.27 -16.10
N GLU A 67 -13.27 3.33 -17.38
CA GLU A 67 -14.23 3.49 -18.48
C GLU A 67 -15.16 2.27 -18.60
#